data_AF-A0AA36FRR9-F1
#
_entry.id   AF-A0AA36FRR9-F1
#
_cell.length_a   1.000
_cell.length_b   1.000
_cell.length_c   1.000
_cell.angle_alpha   90.00
_cell.angle_beta   90.00
_cell.angle_gamma   90.00
#
_symmetry.space_group_name_H-M   'P 1'
#
loop_
_entity.id
_entity.type
_entity.pdbx_description
1 polymer ?
#
loop_
_entity_poly.entity_id
_entity_poly.type
_entity_poly.pdbx_seq_one_letter_code
_entity_poly.pdbx_strand_id
1 'polypeptide(L)'
;MKRLEEQIRDVQKVEIKEEIDEELEFTVIPTGLPVKEQGHDGYIPLDDDQKIRQKGIRNRLIREDENDDSDEDTEKFYSSRADALEEDTKRREQQTRFLEQEEAERKDSDEEMERWEQQQILKAVGAATIGQVKHEYELTTQFFQRSTIAENKESLRKLEFGDGDKQSTAKELSEKYKMYQDMKLYVRSLLDFVFVDALDEYSNISKVLDRIIDWLVVDGKSFQDAYVHLCIPKLLSPYIRLQLCQAEILKDPNFRLDDQAWYTDILTAGASSEIDPQHPVVVGLLPAIVEKVVVPYLTELVADEWDPLSFQQTQNLTTCLNTIIREYPTITSKSKMVNRLANAIQKRAKDSVSEDIFIPIDPSVIIKVKALIAETRNEWMPYMNVQNMRSLLGEEDEPNIYAEEARLQMEKTMNKNSELKIKAEEARLMAEESVRLEADVQDLNEIFTQLQTIVHQQHDMVDSIEEHVEQARSQVERGNQQLKQAVKHKNAKKLEREMLDQLEQQEESVAELDTTFSSLRQEVEAKARKLKKISIKLQKARRELQDLHIAHSDERRELERDVSQMNMELKLK
;
A
#
# COMPACT_ATOMS: atom_id res chain seq x y z
N MET A 1 14.83 31.16 -21.32
CA MET A 1 16.06 30.70 -22.00
C MET A 1 17.25 31.61 -21.70
N LYS A 2 17.48 32.74 -22.38
CA LYS A 2 18.68 33.58 -22.12
C LYS A 2 18.88 34.02 -20.65
N ARG A 3 17.81 34.36 -19.93
CA ARG A 3 17.87 34.75 -18.51
C ARG A 3 18.18 33.58 -17.56
N LEU A 4 17.76 32.37 -17.94
CA LEU A 4 18.05 31.12 -17.25
C LEU A 4 19.50 30.66 -17.55
N GLU A 5 19.94 30.82 -18.80
CA GLU A 5 21.34 30.59 -19.21
C GLU A 5 22.31 31.55 -18.51
N GLU A 6 21.89 32.78 -18.19
CA GLU A 6 22.69 33.75 -17.44
C GLU A 6 22.81 33.35 -15.96
N GLN A 7 21.71 32.92 -15.33
CA GLN A 7 21.72 32.46 -13.94
C GLN A 7 22.47 31.12 -13.74
N ILE A 8 22.47 30.23 -14.73
CA ILE A 8 23.21 28.95 -14.71
C ILE A 8 24.72 29.18 -14.84
N ARG A 9 25.13 30.21 -15.59
CA ARG A 9 26.55 30.55 -15.81
C ARG A 9 27.23 31.08 -14.54
N ASP A 10 26.47 31.70 -13.65
CA ASP A 10 26.97 32.18 -12.36
C ASP A 10 27.12 31.05 -11.33
N VAL A 11 26.32 29.97 -11.43
CA VAL A 11 26.46 28.77 -10.60
C VAL A 11 27.73 27.98 -10.97
N GLN A 12 28.05 27.87 -12.26
CA GLN A 12 29.26 27.18 -12.74
C GLN A 12 30.58 27.83 -12.33
N LYS A 13 30.59 29.09 -11.87
CA LYS A 13 31.81 29.77 -11.41
C LYS A 13 32.15 29.53 -9.94
N VAL A 14 31.22 28.99 -9.16
CA VAL A 14 31.44 28.73 -7.72
C VAL A 14 31.84 27.28 -7.45
N GLU A 15 31.41 26.33 -8.28
CA GLU A 15 31.65 24.89 -8.07
C GLU A 15 33.04 24.35 -8.50
N ILE A 16 33.86 25.14 -9.22
CA ILE A 16 35.18 24.64 -9.73
C ILE A 16 36.33 24.87 -8.71
N LYS A 17 36.04 25.03 -7.41
CA LYS A 17 37.09 25.24 -6.39
C LYS A 17 36.96 24.48 -5.08
N GLU A 18 35.98 23.60 -4.92
CA GLU A 18 35.84 22.80 -3.67
C GLU A 18 35.78 21.28 -3.90
N GLU A 19 36.06 20.78 -5.10
CA GLU A 19 35.99 19.35 -5.41
C GLU A 19 37.38 18.73 -5.65
N ILE A 20 38.34 19.06 -4.78
CA ILE A 20 39.61 18.32 -4.60
C ILE A 20 39.99 18.45 -3.13
N ASP A 21 39.32 17.68 -2.26
CA ASP A 21 39.79 17.22 -0.94
C ASP A 21 38.56 16.78 -0.12
N GLU A 22 38.04 15.56 -0.36
CA GLU A 22 37.31 14.73 0.63
C GLU A 22 36.92 13.36 0.04
N GLU A 23 37.87 12.68 -0.61
CA GLU A 23 37.83 11.22 -0.74
C GLU A 23 38.92 10.65 0.18
N LEU A 24 38.55 10.25 1.39
CA LEU A 24 39.18 9.19 2.22
C LEU A 24 38.63 9.23 3.65
N GLU A 25 37.49 8.59 3.90
CA GLU A 25 37.21 7.88 5.17
C GLU A 25 35.90 7.06 5.04
N PHE A 26 36.02 5.85 4.50
CA PHE A 26 34.96 4.84 4.59
C PHE A 26 35.29 3.91 5.76
N THR A 27 34.80 4.25 6.95
CA THR A 27 34.84 3.36 8.12
C THR A 27 33.90 2.19 7.91
N VAL A 28 34.50 1.02 7.73
CA VAL A 28 33.90 -0.31 7.80
C VAL A 28 33.25 -0.50 9.18
N ILE A 29 31.93 -0.69 9.22
CA ILE A 29 31.23 -1.22 10.40
C ILE A 29 31.07 -2.74 10.20
N PRO A 30 31.64 -3.59 11.09
CA PRO A 30 31.56 -5.04 10.97
C PRO A 30 30.21 -5.56 11.47
N THR A 31 29.42 -6.17 10.59
CA THR A 31 28.27 -7.00 10.96
C THR A 31 28.73 -8.41 11.31
N GLY A 32 29.28 -8.56 12.52
CA GLY A 32 29.53 -9.86 13.13
C GLY A 32 28.44 -10.19 14.15
N LEU A 33 27.46 -11.01 13.76
CA LEU A 33 26.65 -11.80 14.70
C LEU A 33 26.50 -13.23 14.15
N PRO A 34 26.57 -14.25 15.02
CA PRO A 34 27.11 -15.55 14.68
C PRO A 34 26.10 -16.47 13.99
N VAL A 35 26.65 -17.27 13.08
CA VAL A 35 26.10 -18.53 12.60
C VAL A 35 25.75 -19.40 13.81
N LYS A 36 24.46 -19.69 14.00
CA LYS A 36 23.99 -20.76 14.88
C LYS A 36 23.53 -21.92 14.01
N GLU A 37 24.04 -23.07 14.38
CA GLU A 37 23.98 -24.36 13.71
C GLU A 37 22.56 -24.81 13.35
N GLN A 38 22.53 -25.62 12.29
CA GLN A 38 21.40 -26.42 11.84
C GLN A 38 20.73 -27.16 13.01
N GLY A 39 19.43 -26.91 13.18
CA GLY A 39 18.56 -27.64 14.09
C GLY A 39 17.26 -27.98 13.35
N HIS A 40 17.03 -29.28 13.20
CA HIS A 40 15.86 -29.93 12.60
C HIS A 40 14.53 -29.50 13.28
N ASP A 41 13.45 -29.49 12.49
CA ASP A 41 12.03 -29.55 12.87
C ASP A 41 11.45 -28.41 13.76
N GLY A 42 10.91 -27.40 13.09
CA GLY A 42 9.92 -26.47 13.65
C GLY A 42 8.53 -27.10 13.75
N TYR A 43 8.40 -28.17 14.52
CA TYR A 43 7.11 -28.67 15.01
C TYR A 43 6.71 -27.83 16.22
N ILE A 44 5.52 -27.20 16.18
CA ILE A 44 4.92 -26.61 17.38
C ILE A 44 4.40 -27.78 18.22
N PRO A 45 4.93 -28.05 19.43
CA PRO A 45 4.36 -29.08 20.29
C PRO A 45 2.95 -28.64 20.65
N LEU A 46 1.95 -29.39 20.18
CA LEU A 46 0.63 -29.37 20.77
C LEU A 46 0.81 -29.97 22.17
N ASP A 47 0.53 -29.19 23.21
CA ASP A 47 0.51 -29.67 24.58
C ASP A 47 -0.36 -30.94 24.64
N ASP A 48 0.26 -32.03 25.07
CA ASP A 48 -0.40 -33.29 25.36
C ASP A 48 -1.54 -33.04 26.37
N ASP A 49 -2.72 -33.57 26.04
CA ASP A 49 -3.85 -33.70 26.94
C ASP A 49 -3.38 -34.18 28.32
N GLN A 50 -3.39 -33.29 29.31
CA GLN A 50 -3.18 -33.70 30.69
C GLN A 50 -4.36 -34.57 31.11
N LYS A 51 -4.18 -35.88 30.96
CA LYS A 51 -4.97 -36.91 31.64
C LYS A 51 -5.10 -36.53 33.11
N ILE A 52 -6.32 -36.12 33.49
CA ILE A 52 -6.74 -35.99 34.88
C ILE A 52 -6.51 -37.35 35.54
N ARG A 53 -5.46 -37.42 36.36
CA ARG A 53 -5.18 -38.56 37.21
C ARG A 53 -6.28 -38.66 38.26
N GLN A 54 -7.11 -39.70 38.15
CA GLN A 54 -7.92 -40.21 39.25
C GLN A 54 -7.04 -40.38 40.49
N LYS A 55 -7.27 -39.56 41.51
CA LYS A 55 -6.65 -39.71 42.83
C LYS A 55 -7.75 -39.80 43.89
N GLY A 56 -7.93 -41.01 44.40
CA GLY A 56 -8.20 -41.24 45.81
C GLY A 56 -9.64 -41.03 46.27
N ILE A 57 -10.43 -42.09 46.12
CA ILE A 57 -11.56 -42.40 47.00
C ILE A 57 -11.07 -42.31 48.46
N ARG A 58 -11.63 -41.37 49.23
CA ARG A 58 -11.68 -41.47 50.69
C ARG A 58 -13.13 -41.43 51.13
N ASN A 59 -13.65 -42.63 51.35
CA ASN A 59 -14.70 -42.91 52.32
C ASN A 59 -14.37 -42.21 53.65
N ARG A 60 -15.32 -41.44 54.16
CA ARG A 60 -15.76 -41.46 55.56
C ARG A 60 -17.09 -40.72 55.66
N LEU A 61 -18.16 -41.53 55.68
CA LEU A 61 -19.41 -41.20 56.34
C LEU A 61 -19.11 -40.66 57.74
N ILE A 62 -19.68 -39.52 58.09
CA ILE A 62 -19.98 -39.18 59.48
C ILE A 62 -21.50 -39.30 59.57
N ARG A 63 -21.93 -40.29 60.34
CA ARG A 63 -23.34 -40.57 60.62
C ARG A 63 -23.89 -39.55 61.61
N GLU A 64 -25.16 -39.30 61.39
CA GLU A 64 -26.19 -38.93 62.36
C GLU A 64 -25.87 -39.41 63.77
N ASP A 65 -25.93 -38.49 64.73
CA ASP A 65 -26.31 -38.84 66.08
C ASP A 65 -27.21 -37.75 66.67
N GLU A 66 -28.16 -38.25 67.43
CA GLU A 66 -29.34 -37.65 68.01
C GLU A 66 -28.99 -36.56 69.04
N ASN A 67 -29.74 -35.46 69.03
CA ASN A 67 -30.04 -34.64 70.22
C ASN A 67 -31.16 -33.69 69.83
N ASP A 68 -32.41 -34.04 70.11
CA ASP A 68 -33.12 -33.85 71.39
C ASP A 68 -33.86 -32.50 71.39
N ASP A 69 -35.15 -32.62 71.69
CA ASP A 69 -36.13 -31.54 71.76
C ASP A 69 -35.72 -30.52 72.83
N SER A 70 -35.81 -29.24 72.50
CA SER A 70 -36.24 -28.25 73.49
C SER A 70 -36.85 -27.05 72.79
N ASP A 71 -38.16 -26.91 72.97
CA ASP A 71 -38.88 -25.64 72.88
C ASP A 71 -38.16 -24.59 73.73
N GLU A 72 -37.94 -23.40 73.17
CA GLU A 72 -38.03 -22.15 73.92
C GLU A 72 -38.38 -21.00 72.96
N ASP A 73 -39.57 -20.44 73.17
CA ASP A 73 -40.03 -19.20 72.58
C ASP A 73 -38.99 -18.10 72.77
N THR A 74 -38.48 -17.51 71.69
CA THR A 74 -37.79 -16.22 71.77
C THR A 74 -38.30 -15.31 70.67
N GLU A 75 -38.89 -14.20 71.10
CA GLU A 75 -39.44 -13.14 70.26
C GLU A 75 -38.39 -12.63 69.25
N LYS A 76 -38.72 -12.74 67.95
CA LYS A 76 -37.93 -12.15 66.87
C LYS A 76 -37.99 -10.62 66.95
N PHE A 77 -36.93 -10.06 67.49
CA PHE A 77 -36.54 -8.65 67.44
C PHE A 77 -36.46 -8.17 65.98
N TYR A 78 -37.24 -7.13 65.64
CA TYR A 78 -37.44 -6.60 64.27
C TYR A 78 -36.24 -5.84 63.67
N SER A 79 -35.05 -5.88 64.26
CA SER A 79 -33.90 -5.08 63.78
C SER A 79 -33.16 -5.66 62.58
N SER A 80 -33.21 -6.98 62.32
CA SER A 80 -32.44 -7.58 61.21
C SER A 80 -33.12 -7.49 59.84
N ARG A 81 -34.36 -7.00 59.75
CA ARG A 81 -35.06 -6.90 58.45
C ARG A 81 -34.59 -5.68 57.65
N ALA A 82 -34.22 -4.58 58.31
CA ALA A 82 -33.68 -3.40 57.64
C ALA A 82 -32.26 -3.65 57.13
N ASP A 83 -31.39 -4.24 57.97
CA ASP A 83 -30.02 -4.60 57.60
C ASP A 83 -29.99 -5.67 56.49
N ALA A 84 -30.86 -6.67 56.55
CA ALA A 84 -30.98 -7.66 55.48
C ALA A 84 -31.53 -7.07 54.18
N LEU A 85 -32.40 -6.05 54.24
CA LEU A 85 -32.87 -5.35 53.05
C LEU A 85 -31.77 -4.48 52.45
N GLU A 86 -30.96 -3.83 53.28
CA GLU A 86 -29.84 -2.99 52.85
C GLU A 86 -28.71 -3.84 52.23
N GLU A 87 -28.43 -5.02 52.80
CA GLU A 87 -27.46 -5.99 52.29
C GLU A 87 -27.96 -6.65 50.98
N ASP A 88 -29.25 -6.93 50.87
CA ASP A 88 -29.90 -7.43 49.64
C ASP A 88 -29.95 -6.35 48.54
N THR A 89 -30.12 -5.07 48.89
CA THR A 89 -29.98 -3.96 47.93
C THR A 89 -28.55 -3.79 47.47
N LYS A 90 -27.55 -3.89 48.38
CA LYS A 90 -26.13 -3.81 48.01
C LYS A 90 -25.72 -4.96 47.10
N ARG A 91 -26.23 -6.18 47.34
CA ARG A 91 -26.02 -7.32 46.42
C ARG A 91 -26.61 -7.08 45.04
N ARG A 92 -27.84 -6.55 44.95
CA ARG A 92 -28.44 -6.20 43.64
C ARG A 92 -27.67 -5.11 42.94
N GLU A 93 -27.27 -4.05 43.63
CA GLU A 93 -26.45 -2.97 43.04
C GLU A 93 -25.08 -3.46 42.56
N GLN A 94 -24.44 -4.37 43.29
CA GLN A 94 -23.19 -5.01 42.87
C GLN A 94 -23.37 -5.91 41.64
N GLN A 95 -24.47 -6.67 41.60
CA GLN A 95 -24.80 -7.52 40.45
C GLN A 95 -25.14 -6.69 39.20
N THR A 96 -25.91 -5.60 39.36
CA THR A 96 -26.21 -4.68 38.25
C THR A 96 -24.94 -4.00 37.73
N ARG A 97 -24.06 -3.51 38.61
CA ARG A 97 -22.77 -2.94 38.19
C ARG A 97 -21.88 -3.94 37.47
N PHE A 98 -21.86 -5.20 37.90
CA PHE A 98 -21.11 -6.26 37.24
C PHE A 98 -21.66 -6.55 35.84
N LEU A 99 -22.99 -6.62 35.69
CA LEU A 99 -23.66 -6.80 34.40
C LEU A 99 -23.44 -5.60 33.46
N GLU A 100 -23.50 -4.37 33.97
CA GLU A 100 -23.22 -3.16 33.19
C GLU A 100 -21.77 -3.11 32.69
N GLN A 101 -20.82 -3.56 33.53
CA GLN A 101 -19.41 -3.66 33.13
C GLN A 101 -19.20 -4.77 32.09
N GLU A 102 -19.84 -5.93 32.26
CA GLU A 102 -19.75 -7.04 31.30
C GLU A 102 -20.42 -6.69 29.95
N GLU A 103 -21.54 -5.96 29.97
CA GLU A 103 -22.21 -5.47 28.76
C GLU A 103 -21.38 -4.39 28.04
N ALA A 104 -20.69 -3.52 28.78
CA ALA A 104 -19.75 -2.55 28.22
C ALA A 104 -18.53 -3.23 27.59
N GLU A 105 -17.93 -4.22 28.28
CA GLU A 105 -16.81 -5.02 27.76
C GLU A 105 -17.21 -5.84 26.52
N ARG A 106 -18.44 -6.38 26.47
CA ARG A 106 -18.99 -7.06 25.29
C ARG A 106 -19.19 -6.10 24.11
N LYS A 107 -19.74 -4.90 24.34
CA LYS A 107 -19.89 -3.88 23.27
C LYS A 107 -18.55 -3.44 22.69
N ASP A 108 -17.57 -3.19 23.54
CA ASP A 108 -16.22 -2.78 23.10
C ASP A 108 -15.55 -3.90 22.29
N SER A 109 -15.73 -5.16 22.72
CA SER A 109 -15.28 -6.34 21.98
C SER A 109 -16.01 -6.53 20.65
N ASP A 110 -17.30 -6.23 20.57
CA ASP A 110 -18.09 -6.34 19.34
C ASP A 110 -17.68 -5.25 18.33
N GLU A 111 -17.44 -4.01 18.79
CA GLU A 111 -16.93 -2.91 17.96
C GLU A 111 -15.51 -3.18 17.44
N GLU A 112 -14.62 -3.71 18.29
CA GLU A 112 -13.27 -4.11 17.88
C GLU A 112 -13.32 -5.26 16.86
N MET A 113 -14.21 -6.23 17.06
CA MET A 113 -14.43 -7.35 16.14
C MET A 113 -14.94 -6.86 14.78
N GLU A 114 -15.91 -5.95 14.76
CA GLU A 114 -16.44 -5.38 13.51
C GLU A 114 -15.36 -4.59 12.75
N ARG A 115 -14.55 -3.79 13.44
CA ARG A 115 -13.39 -3.11 12.85
C ARG A 115 -12.39 -4.09 12.26
N TRP A 116 -12.13 -5.20 12.96
CA TRP A 116 -11.22 -6.24 12.48
C TRP A 116 -11.76 -6.94 11.24
N GLU A 117 -13.05 -7.29 11.22
CA GLU A 117 -13.71 -7.91 10.06
C GLU A 117 -13.66 -7.00 8.82
N GLN A 118 -13.97 -5.71 8.99
CA GLN A 118 -13.86 -4.72 7.93
C GLN A 118 -12.44 -4.65 7.36
N GLN A 119 -11.41 -4.65 8.23
CA GLN A 119 -10.01 -4.66 7.79
C GLN A 119 -9.63 -5.92 7.01
N GLN A 120 -10.17 -7.10 7.37
CA GLN A 120 -9.90 -8.33 6.62
C GLN A 120 -10.56 -8.33 5.24
N ILE A 121 -11.78 -7.79 5.13
CA ILE A 121 -12.47 -7.63 3.85
C ILE A 121 -11.67 -6.69 2.94
N LEU A 122 -11.25 -5.54 3.46
CA LEU A 122 -10.43 -4.56 2.74
C LEU A 122 -9.12 -5.17 2.23
N LYS A 123 -8.40 -5.92 3.08
CA LYS A 123 -7.18 -6.63 2.69
C LYS A 123 -7.41 -7.71 1.63
N ALA A 124 -8.52 -8.44 1.71
CA ALA A 124 -8.86 -9.45 0.71
C ALA A 124 -9.16 -8.83 -0.66
N VAL A 125 -9.88 -7.71 -0.68
CA VAL A 125 -10.15 -6.95 -1.91
C VAL A 125 -8.85 -6.37 -2.48
N GLY A 126 -8.03 -5.74 -1.64
CA GLY A 126 -6.72 -5.19 -2.05
C GLY A 126 -5.79 -6.26 -2.63
N ALA A 127 -5.69 -7.44 -2.00
CA ALA A 127 -4.86 -8.53 -2.51
C ALA A 127 -5.31 -9.07 -3.87
N ALA A 128 -6.62 -9.16 -4.10
CA ALA A 128 -7.18 -9.56 -5.39
C ALA A 128 -6.88 -8.53 -6.48
N THR A 129 -7.05 -7.24 -6.16
CA THR A 129 -6.73 -6.15 -7.08
C THR A 129 -5.24 -6.09 -7.41
N ILE A 130 -4.34 -6.18 -6.41
CA ILE A 130 -2.89 -6.18 -6.63
C ILE A 130 -2.46 -7.35 -7.54
N GLY A 131 -3.08 -8.53 -7.39
CA GLY A 131 -2.84 -9.67 -8.25
C GLY A 131 -3.21 -9.39 -9.72
N GLN A 132 -4.34 -8.72 -9.95
CA GLN A 132 -4.76 -8.29 -11.30
C GLN A 132 -3.80 -7.25 -11.88
N VAL A 133 -3.45 -6.21 -11.10
CA VAL A 133 -2.51 -5.15 -11.53
C VAL A 133 -1.15 -5.73 -11.88
N LYS A 134 -0.63 -6.67 -11.09
CA LYS A 134 0.67 -7.29 -11.33
C LYS A 134 0.68 -8.13 -12.61
N HIS A 135 -0.35 -8.95 -12.81
CA HIS A 135 -0.49 -9.77 -14.01
C HIS A 135 -0.57 -8.90 -15.28
N GLU A 136 -1.30 -7.79 -15.22
CA GLU A 136 -1.45 -6.88 -16.35
C GLU A 136 -0.24 -5.96 -16.56
N TYR A 137 0.47 -5.60 -15.51
CA TYR A 137 1.79 -4.95 -15.61
C TYR A 137 2.79 -5.86 -16.35
N GLU A 138 2.86 -7.15 -16.01
CA GLU A 138 3.72 -8.12 -16.69
C GLU A 138 3.38 -8.24 -18.19
N LEU A 139 2.09 -8.30 -18.53
CA LEU A 139 1.61 -8.27 -19.92
C LEU A 139 2.00 -6.98 -20.65
N THR A 140 1.91 -5.85 -19.95
CA THR A 140 2.23 -4.52 -20.49
C THR A 140 3.73 -4.33 -20.71
N THR A 141 4.56 -4.73 -19.75
CA THR A 141 6.02 -4.65 -19.84
C THR A 141 6.56 -5.53 -20.96
N GLN A 142 6.05 -6.75 -21.12
CA GLN A 142 6.40 -7.62 -22.24
C GLN A 142 6.06 -7.00 -23.61
N PHE A 143 4.97 -6.24 -23.69
CA PHE A 143 4.56 -5.57 -24.92
C PHE A 143 5.45 -4.36 -25.28
N PHE A 144 5.77 -3.50 -24.30
CA PHE A 144 6.63 -2.34 -24.52
C PHE A 144 8.10 -2.71 -24.74
N GLN A 145 8.59 -3.78 -24.11
CA GLN A 145 9.91 -4.36 -24.44
C GLN A 145 9.99 -4.79 -25.92
N ARG A 146 8.86 -5.12 -26.54
CA ARG A 146 8.74 -5.50 -27.96
C ARG A 146 8.37 -4.33 -28.89
N SER A 147 8.25 -3.12 -28.36
CA SER A 147 7.86 -1.92 -29.09
C SER A 147 8.74 -0.75 -28.65
N THR A 148 9.96 -0.72 -29.16
CA THR A 148 10.85 0.43 -28.92
C THR A 148 10.34 1.67 -29.65
N ILE A 149 10.62 2.86 -29.11
CA ILE A 149 10.38 4.14 -29.80
C ILE A 149 11.09 4.14 -31.18
N ALA A 150 12.22 3.44 -31.29
CA ALA A 150 12.96 3.23 -32.53
C ALA A 150 12.14 2.45 -33.58
N GLU A 151 11.48 1.34 -33.22
CA GLU A 151 10.63 0.57 -34.15
C GLU A 151 9.40 1.35 -34.62
N ASN A 152 8.81 2.17 -33.75
CA ASN A 152 7.69 3.04 -34.13
C ASN A 152 8.12 4.16 -35.07
N LYS A 153 9.29 4.78 -34.83
CA LYS A 153 9.89 5.78 -35.73
C LYS A 153 10.28 5.17 -37.08
N GLU A 154 10.81 3.95 -37.09
CA GLU A 154 11.15 3.21 -38.31
C GLU A 154 9.88 2.85 -39.12
N SER A 155 8.79 2.49 -38.45
CA SER A 155 7.49 2.20 -39.07
C SER A 155 6.83 3.46 -39.67
N LEU A 156 6.96 4.61 -38.98
CA LEU A 156 6.56 5.93 -39.49
C LEU A 156 7.42 6.36 -40.70
N ARG A 157 8.75 6.15 -40.65
CA ARG A 157 9.64 6.40 -41.80
C ARG A 157 9.29 5.55 -43.01
N LYS A 158 8.95 4.27 -42.81
CA LYS A 158 8.49 3.38 -43.88
C LYS A 158 7.17 3.84 -44.52
N LEU A 159 6.29 4.49 -43.76
CA LEU A 159 5.07 5.13 -44.27
C LEU A 159 5.35 6.39 -45.10
N GLU A 160 6.30 7.22 -44.65
CA GLU A 160 6.66 8.48 -45.31
C GLU A 160 7.52 8.28 -46.57
N PHE A 161 8.45 7.31 -46.56
CA PHE A 161 9.48 7.17 -47.59
C PHE A 161 9.59 5.76 -48.24
N GLY A 162 8.84 4.76 -47.78
CA GLY A 162 8.92 3.38 -48.28
C GLY A 162 7.91 3.04 -49.39
N ASP A 163 8.29 2.10 -50.27
CA ASP A 163 7.47 1.48 -51.34
C ASP A 163 6.66 0.26 -50.83
N GLY A 164 6.60 0.06 -49.51
CA GLY A 164 5.86 -1.02 -48.87
C GLY A 164 4.35 -0.75 -48.80
N ASP A 165 3.56 -1.79 -48.50
CA ASP A 165 2.10 -1.72 -48.37
C ASP A 165 1.68 -0.77 -47.22
N LYS A 166 1.53 0.51 -47.58
CA LYS A 166 1.17 1.60 -46.67
C LYS A 166 -0.14 1.34 -45.92
N GLN A 167 -1.03 0.52 -46.49
CA GLN A 167 -2.32 0.23 -45.90
C GLN A 167 -2.20 -0.80 -44.76
N SER A 168 -1.29 -1.77 -44.87
CA SER A 168 -0.96 -2.68 -43.77
C SER A 168 -0.29 -1.92 -42.61
N THR A 169 0.72 -1.09 -42.89
CA THR A 169 1.44 -0.32 -41.87
C THR A 169 0.55 0.69 -41.15
N ALA A 170 -0.34 1.38 -41.88
CA ALA A 170 -1.30 2.32 -41.28
C ALA A 170 -2.33 1.61 -40.39
N LYS A 171 -2.77 0.40 -40.78
CA LYS A 171 -3.69 -0.41 -39.98
C LYS A 171 -3.02 -0.91 -38.69
N GLU A 172 -1.79 -1.39 -38.77
CA GLU A 172 -0.99 -1.80 -37.60
C GLU A 172 -0.78 -0.64 -36.62
N LEU A 173 -0.45 0.55 -37.10
CA LEU A 173 -0.32 1.76 -36.27
C LEU A 173 -1.65 2.18 -35.64
N SER A 174 -2.76 2.07 -36.36
CA SER A 174 -4.09 2.38 -35.85
C SER A 174 -4.52 1.41 -34.75
N GLU A 175 -4.28 0.12 -34.93
CA GLU A 175 -4.54 -0.92 -33.91
C GLU A 175 -3.70 -0.68 -32.65
N LYS A 176 -2.42 -0.33 -32.83
CA LYS A 176 -1.52 0.02 -31.73
C LYS A 176 -1.95 1.26 -30.97
N TYR A 177 -2.40 2.30 -31.67
CA TYR A 177 -2.93 3.51 -31.04
C TYR A 177 -4.20 3.23 -30.24
N LYS A 178 -5.12 2.42 -30.78
CA LYS A 178 -6.33 2.01 -30.06
C LYS A 178 -5.98 1.24 -28.79
N MET A 179 -5.06 0.28 -28.87
CA MET A 179 -4.61 -0.50 -27.72
C MET A 179 -3.94 0.37 -26.65
N TYR A 180 -3.16 1.38 -27.05
CA TYR A 180 -2.60 2.37 -26.12
C TYR A 180 -3.69 3.18 -25.39
N GLN A 181 -4.75 3.58 -26.09
CA GLN A 181 -5.88 4.27 -25.47
C GLN A 181 -6.63 3.37 -24.49
N ASP A 182 -6.89 2.12 -24.87
CA ASP A 182 -7.55 1.13 -24.01
C ASP A 182 -6.72 0.89 -22.73
N MET A 183 -5.39 0.75 -22.87
CA MET A 183 -4.46 0.61 -21.74
C MET A 183 -4.45 1.86 -20.84
N LYS A 184 -4.42 3.07 -21.43
CA LYS A 184 -4.47 4.32 -20.67
C LYS A 184 -5.75 4.42 -19.82
N LEU A 185 -6.89 3.98 -20.36
CA LEU A 185 -8.16 3.96 -19.64
C LEU A 185 -8.14 2.92 -18.52
N TYR A 186 -7.57 1.73 -18.78
CA TYR A 186 -7.45 0.68 -17.77
C TYR A 186 -6.57 1.09 -16.59
N VAL A 187 -5.36 1.62 -16.86
CA VAL A 187 -4.45 2.11 -15.81
C VAL A 187 -5.13 3.21 -14.99
N ARG A 188 -5.89 4.11 -15.64
CA ARG A 188 -6.70 5.11 -14.92
C ARG A 188 -7.74 4.46 -14.01
N SER A 189 -8.43 3.40 -14.44
CA SER A 189 -9.36 2.70 -13.55
C SER A 189 -8.67 2.04 -12.36
N LEU A 190 -7.42 1.60 -12.50
CA LEU A 190 -6.66 1.04 -11.38
C LEU A 190 -6.30 2.07 -10.30
N LEU A 191 -6.15 3.33 -10.68
CA LEU A 191 -5.89 4.41 -9.73
C LEU A 191 -7.00 4.55 -8.70
N ASP A 192 -8.26 4.25 -9.07
CA ASP A 192 -9.41 4.29 -8.16
C ASP A 192 -9.34 3.22 -7.05
N PHE A 193 -8.50 2.19 -7.22
CA PHE A 193 -8.36 1.10 -6.26
C PHE A 193 -7.11 1.22 -5.36
N VAL A 194 -6.31 2.28 -5.50
CA VAL A 194 -5.05 2.43 -4.72
C VAL A 194 -5.30 2.50 -3.21
N PHE A 195 -6.43 3.07 -2.78
CA PHE A 195 -6.83 3.17 -1.38
C PHE A 195 -8.05 2.31 -1.02
N VAL A 196 -8.40 1.33 -1.86
CA VAL A 196 -9.59 0.49 -1.63
C VAL A 196 -9.46 -0.37 -0.39
N ASP A 197 -8.24 -0.68 0.06
CA ASP A 197 -7.96 -1.44 1.28
C ASP A 197 -7.76 -0.54 2.51
N ALA A 198 -7.85 0.78 2.36
CA ALA A 198 -7.74 1.74 3.45
C ALA A 198 -9.12 2.09 4.03
N LEU A 199 -9.17 2.33 5.35
CA LEU A 199 -10.37 2.90 5.98
C LEU A 199 -10.63 4.31 5.42
N ASP A 200 -11.89 4.73 5.41
CA ASP A 200 -12.33 6.03 4.87
C ASP A 200 -11.61 7.24 5.51
N GLU A 201 -11.23 7.14 6.78
CA GLU A 201 -10.44 8.13 7.52
C GLU A 201 -8.97 8.22 7.10
N TYR A 202 -8.47 7.20 6.40
CA TYR A 202 -7.10 7.11 5.89
C TYR A 202 -7.03 7.14 4.36
N SER A 203 -8.14 6.98 3.64
CA SER A 203 -8.18 7.09 2.17
C SER A 203 -8.33 8.53 1.69
N ASN A 204 -8.81 9.43 2.55
CA ASN A 204 -9.06 10.83 2.22
C ASN A 204 -8.00 11.78 2.81
N ILE A 205 -7.36 12.56 1.95
CA ILE A 205 -6.30 13.52 2.32
C ILE A 205 -6.77 14.55 3.36
N SER A 206 -7.98 15.10 3.21
CA SER A 206 -8.52 16.13 4.11
C SER A 206 -8.73 15.57 5.52
N LYS A 207 -9.25 14.34 5.64
CA LYS A 207 -9.43 13.66 6.95
C LYS A 207 -8.11 13.35 7.65
N VAL A 208 -7.13 12.87 6.88
CA VAL A 208 -5.77 12.61 7.39
C VAL A 208 -5.14 13.92 7.87
N LEU A 209 -5.32 15.00 7.10
CA LEU A 209 -4.77 16.30 7.41
C LEU A 209 -5.40 16.91 8.66
N ASP A 210 -6.72 16.84 8.79
CA ASP A 210 -7.45 17.30 9.98
C ASP A 210 -6.93 16.61 11.24
N ARG A 211 -6.73 15.28 11.21
CA ARG A 211 -6.14 14.54 12.36
C ARG A 211 -4.72 14.99 12.71
N ILE A 212 -3.89 15.28 11.71
CA ILE A 212 -2.52 15.78 11.93
C ILE A 212 -2.56 17.17 12.57
N ILE A 213 -3.46 18.04 12.11
CA ILE A 213 -3.61 19.40 12.63
C ILE A 213 -4.23 19.38 14.03
N ASP A 214 -5.21 18.53 14.29
CA ASP A 214 -5.80 18.35 15.62
C ASP A 214 -4.74 17.91 16.63
N TRP A 215 -3.80 17.03 16.25
CA TRP A 215 -2.69 16.68 17.13
C TRP A 215 -1.80 17.89 17.45
N LEU A 216 -1.52 18.74 16.47
CA LEU A 216 -0.77 19.98 16.70
C LEU A 216 -1.50 20.93 17.67
N VAL A 217 -2.83 21.00 17.61
CA VAL A 217 -3.66 21.83 18.51
C VAL A 217 -3.69 21.25 19.92
N VAL A 218 -3.89 19.93 20.06
CA VAL A 218 -4.03 19.25 21.36
C VAL A 218 -2.70 19.16 22.10
N ASP A 219 -1.62 18.78 21.41
CA ASP A 219 -0.28 18.63 22.01
C ASP A 219 0.81 19.00 21.01
N GLY A 220 1.00 20.31 20.83
CA GLY A 220 2.05 20.86 19.99
C GLY A 220 3.47 20.48 20.42
N LYS A 221 3.70 20.12 21.69
CA LYS A 221 5.03 19.71 22.16
C LYS A 221 5.36 18.31 21.66
N SER A 222 4.46 17.35 21.85
CA SER A 222 4.62 16.00 21.29
C SER A 222 4.74 16.02 19.77
N PHE A 223 3.95 16.87 19.10
CA PHE A 223 4.04 17.08 17.66
C PHE A 223 5.44 17.57 17.20
N GLN A 224 6.05 18.49 17.95
CA GLN A 224 7.40 18.99 17.68
C GLN A 224 8.48 17.94 17.99
N ASP A 225 8.38 17.27 19.14
CA ASP A 225 9.33 16.25 19.59
C ASP A 225 9.37 15.05 18.63
N ALA A 226 8.23 14.71 18.00
CA ALA A 226 8.13 13.67 16.98
C ALA A 226 8.49 14.16 15.55
N TYR A 227 8.88 15.43 15.37
CA TYR A 227 9.22 16.03 14.09
C TYR A 227 8.14 15.92 13.01
N VAL A 228 6.86 15.90 13.42
CA VAL A 228 5.73 15.59 12.51
C VAL A 228 5.68 16.54 11.32
N HIS A 229 5.95 17.84 11.53
CA HIS A 229 6.01 18.87 10.49
C HIS A 229 6.95 18.52 9.31
N LEU A 230 8.02 17.76 9.54
CA LEU A 230 8.95 17.31 8.48
C LEU A 230 8.43 16.09 7.73
N CYS A 231 7.54 15.32 8.35
CA CYS A 231 6.98 14.10 7.82
C CYS A 231 5.72 14.34 6.99
N ILE A 232 4.99 15.43 7.22
CA ILE A 232 3.72 15.72 6.52
C ILE A 232 3.86 15.61 4.99
N PRO A 233 4.86 16.20 4.32
CA PRO A 233 4.97 16.07 2.87
C PRO A 233 5.13 14.64 2.39
N LYS A 234 5.81 13.79 3.17
CA LYS A 234 5.97 12.36 2.85
C LYS A 234 4.67 11.60 3.06
N LEU A 235 3.93 11.90 4.13
CA LEU A 235 2.65 11.27 4.44
C LEU A 235 1.57 11.61 3.40
N LEU A 236 1.54 12.86 2.94
CA LEU A 236 0.56 13.31 1.95
C LEU A 236 0.97 12.98 0.50
N SER A 237 2.23 12.60 0.28
CA SER A 237 2.77 12.33 -1.06
C SER A 237 1.94 11.33 -1.88
N PRO A 238 1.47 10.18 -1.34
CA PRO A 238 0.70 9.21 -2.13
C PRO A 238 -0.61 9.78 -2.67
N TYR A 239 -1.37 10.53 -1.85
CA TYR A 239 -2.64 11.15 -2.27
C TYR A 239 -2.43 12.20 -3.35
N ILE A 240 -1.41 13.05 -3.16
CA ILE A 240 -1.11 14.14 -4.10
C ILE A 240 -0.57 13.57 -5.41
N ARG A 241 0.34 12.59 -5.35
CA ARG A 241 0.86 11.90 -6.55
C ARG A 241 -0.24 11.18 -7.31
N LEU A 242 -1.21 10.56 -6.62
CA LEU A 242 -2.36 9.93 -7.25
C LEU A 242 -3.15 10.95 -8.10
N GLN A 243 -3.43 12.13 -7.54
CA GLN A 243 -4.12 13.21 -8.27
C GLN A 243 -3.27 13.79 -9.40
N LEU A 244 -1.98 14.04 -9.17
CA LEU A 244 -1.06 14.56 -10.20
C LEU A 244 -0.87 13.59 -11.36
N CYS A 245 -0.89 12.28 -11.11
CA CYS A 245 -0.83 11.23 -12.14
C CYS A 245 -2.03 11.29 -13.09
N GLN A 246 -3.19 11.72 -12.59
CA GLN A 246 -4.38 11.89 -13.39
C GLN A 246 -4.39 13.24 -14.14
N ALA A 247 -3.60 14.21 -13.68
CA ALA A 247 -3.50 15.54 -14.28
C ALA A 247 -2.70 15.52 -15.59
N GLU A 248 -3.26 16.14 -16.64
CA GLU A 248 -2.60 16.23 -17.95
C GLU A 248 -1.69 17.47 -18.07
N ILE A 249 -0.73 17.64 -17.15
CA ILE A 249 0.11 18.84 -16.98
C ILE A 249 0.78 19.31 -18.29
N LEU A 250 1.31 18.36 -19.09
CA LEU A 250 1.99 18.69 -20.34
C LEU A 250 1.04 18.91 -21.53
N LYS A 251 -0.20 18.42 -21.47
CA LYS A 251 -1.12 18.36 -22.63
C LYS A 251 -2.23 19.39 -22.54
N ASP A 252 -2.75 19.67 -21.34
CA ASP A 252 -3.80 20.67 -21.12
C ASP A 252 -3.22 22.08 -21.04
N PRO A 253 -3.54 22.99 -21.99
CA PRO A 253 -3.09 24.37 -21.96
C PRO A 253 -3.65 25.19 -20.79
N ASN A 254 -4.76 24.75 -20.20
CA ASN A 254 -5.44 25.42 -19.10
C ASN A 254 -5.09 24.81 -17.74
N PHE A 255 -4.10 23.92 -17.68
CA PHE A 255 -3.71 23.30 -16.42
C PHE A 255 -3.28 24.35 -15.39
N ARG A 256 -3.88 24.26 -14.21
CA ARG A 256 -3.65 25.13 -13.07
C ARG A 256 -3.40 24.29 -11.82
N LEU A 257 -2.33 24.62 -11.09
CA LEU A 257 -1.96 23.89 -9.88
C LEU A 257 -2.95 24.18 -8.74
N ASP A 258 -3.48 25.39 -8.71
CA ASP A 258 -4.47 25.89 -7.75
C ASP A 258 -5.86 25.26 -7.90
N ASP A 259 -6.20 24.76 -9.09
CA ASP A 259 -7.49 24.12 -9.35
C ASP A 259 -7.56 22.66 -8.86
N GLN A 260 -6.43 22.09 -8.41
CA GLN A 260 -6.38 20.69 -8.00
C GLN A 260 -7.06 20.49 -6.63
N ALA A 261 -7.74 19.36 -6.45
CA ALA A 261 -8.47 19.08 -5.21
C ALA A 261 -7.53 19.08 -3.99
N TRP A 262 -6.38 18.40 -4.10
CA TRP A 262 -5.36 18.39 -3.05
C TRP A 262 -4.86 19.80 -2.68
N TYR A 263 -4.84 20.74 -3.64
CA TYR A 263 -4.40 22.11 -3.36
C TYR A 263 -5.39 22.80 -2.41
N THR A 264 -6.69 22.65 -2.69
CA THR A 264 -7.75 23.18 -1.84
C THR A 264 -7.72 22.51 -0.47
N ASP A 265 -7.56 21.19 -0.41
CA ASP A 265 -7.49 20.44 0.86
C ASP A 265 -6.36 20.93 1.78
N ILE A 266 -5.18 21.21 1.20
CA ILE A 266 -4.03 21.78 1.93
C ILE A 266 -4.30 23.22 2.37
N LEU A 267 -4.96 24.03 1.52
CA LEU A 267 -5.24 25.42 1.83
C LEU A 267 -6.30 25.58 2.93
N THR A 268 -7.27 24.66 2.99
CA THR A 268 -8.31 24.62 4.02
C THR A 268 -7.92 23.80 5.25
N ALA A 269 -6.66 23.34 5.32
CA ALA A 269 -6.16 22.55 6.43
C ALA A 269 -6.35 23.26 7.77
N GLY A 270 -7.04 22.62 8.72
CA GLY A 270 -7.30 23.20 10.02
C GLY A 270 -8.41 24.24 10.06
N ALA A 271 -9.21 24.40 8.99
CA ALA A 271 -10.42 25.23 9.03
C ALA A 271 -11.47 24.73 10.02
N SER A 272 -11.43 23.43 10.33
CA SER A 272 -12.26 22.73 11.31
C SER A 272 -11.68 22.78 12.74
N SER A 273 -10.40 23.11 12.88
CA SER A 273 -9.67 23.08 14.15
C SER A 273 -9.48 24.50 14.70
N GLU A 274 -9.30 24.66 16.02
CA GLU A 274 -9.02 25.96 16.67
C GLU A 274 -7.56 26.44 16.48
N ILE A 275 -6.95 26.16 15.32
CA ILE A 275 -5.57 26.53 15.03
C ILE A 275 -5.47 27.96 14.48
N ASP A 276 -4.44 28.70 14.87
CA ASP A 276 -4.10 29.99 14.26
C ASP A 276 -3.75 29.77 12.77
N PRO A 277 -4.46 30.39 11.81
CA PRO A 277 -4.14 30.26 10.39
C PRO A 277 -2.74 30.82 10.03
N GLN A 278 -2.13 31.63 10.90
CA GLN A 278 -0.76 32.12 10.74
C GLN A 278 0.28 31.20 11.38
N HIS A 279 -0.13 30.07 11.95
CA HIS A 279 0.79 29.13 12.57
C HIS A 279 1.87 28.67 11.56
N PRO A 280 3.17 28.69 11.91
CA PRO A 280 4.26 28.42 10.96
C PRO A 280 4.16 27.09 10.22
N VAL A 281 3.65 26.04 10.89
CA VAL A 281 3.44 24.71 10.29
C VAL A 281 2.35 24.75 9.22
N VAL A 282 1.25 25.49 9.45
CA VAL A 282 0.12 25.60 8.51
C VAL A 282 0.53 26.41 7.28
N VAL A 283 1.12 27.60 7.50
CA VAL A 283 1.59 28.48 6.41
C VAL A 283 2.72 27.81 5.60
N GLY A 284 3.58 27.03 6.26
CA GLY A 284 4.70 26.33 5.62
C GLY A 284 4.30 25.05 4.87
N LEU A 285 3.07 24.56 5.05
CA LEU A 285 2.64 23.27 4.53
C LEU A 285 2.63 23.25 3.00
N LEU A 286 1.91 24.18 2.38
CA LEU A 286 1.76 24.23 0.92
C LEU A 286 3.11 24.41 0.19
N PRO A 287 3.99 25.37 0.58
CA PRO A 287 5.32 25.44 -0.02
C PRO A 287 6.16 24.16 0.15
N ALA A 288 6.08 23.50 1.32
CA ALA A 288 6.80 22.26 1.57
C ALA A 288 6.27 21.11 0.68
N ILE A 289 4.96 21.03 0.47
CA ILE A 289 4.32 20.06 -0.42
C ILE A 289 4.75 20.28 -1.87
N VAL A 290 4.72 21.54 -2.34
CA VAL A 290 5.17 21.87 -3.70
C VAL A 290 6.63 21.51 -3.89
N GLU A 291 7.51 21.85 -2.94
CA GLU A 291 8.93 21.56 -3.05
C GLU A 291 9.27 20.06 -2.93
N LYS A 292 8.60 19.32 -2.04
CA LYS A 292 8.97 17.92 -1.70
C LYS A 292 8.13 16.87 -2.42
N VAL A 293 7.02 17.23 -3.06
CA VAL A 293 6.14 16.29 -3.77
C VAL A 293 5.95 16.71 -5.23
N VAL A 294 5.51 17.95 -5.48
CA VAL A 294 5.19 18.41 -6.85
C VAL A 294 6.46 18.54 -7.71
N VAL A 295 7.51 19.18 -7.20
CA VAL A 295 8.78 19.35 -7.94
C VAL A 295 9.44 18.00 -8.28
N PRO A 296 9.55 17.03 -7.34
CA PRO A 296 10.01 15.68 -7.67
C PRO A 296 9.14 14.98 -8.71
N TYR A 297 7.81 15.10 -8.62
CA TYR A 297 6.90 14.56 -9.64
C TYR A 297 7.14 15.17 -11.03
N LEU A 298 7.29 16.50 -11.11
CA LEU A 298 7.64 17.18 -12.36
C LEU A 298 9.00 16.74 -12.90
N THR A 299 9.95 16.37 -12.03
CA THR A 299 11.27 15.87 -12.44
C THR A 299 11.14 14.53 -13.16
N GLU A 300 10.33 13.62 -12.62
CA GLU A 300 10.00 12.33 -13.26
C GLU A 300 9.24 12.56 -14.58
N LEU A 301 8.24 13.43 -14.57
CA LEU A 301 7.46 13.77 -15.78
C LEU A 301 8.32 14.34 -16.92
N VAL A 302 9.31 15.19 -16.58
CA VAL A 302 10.26 15.74 -17.55
C VAL A 302 11.20 14.67 -18.10
N ALA A 303 11.65 13.74 -17.25
CA ALA A 303 12.55 12.68 -17.67
C ALA A 303 11.86 11.69 -18.62
N ASP A 304 10.61 11.34 -18.31
CA ASP A 304 9.92 10.21 -18.95
C ASP A 304 9.01 10.65 -20.11
N GLU A 305 8.23 11.72 -19.93
CA GLU A 305 7.14 12.08 -20.86
C GLU A 305 7.36 13.35 -21.68
N TRP A 306 8.17 14.30 -21.18
CA TRP A 306 8.34 15.58 -21.86
C TRP A 306 9.12 15.43 -23.18
N ASP A 307 8.55 16.01 -24.23
CA ASP A 307 9.16 16.19 -25.55
C ASP A 307 9.64 17.65 -25.71
N PRO A 308 10.97 17.90 -25.69
CA PRO A 308 11.55 19.23 -25.90
C PRO A 308 11.23 19.85 -27.27
N LEU A 309 10.90 19.02 -28.28
CA LEU A 309 10.56 19.49 -29.62
C LEU A 309 9.08 19.90 -29.73
N SER A 310 8.25 19.49 -28.78
CA SER A 310 6.86 19.90 -28.70
C SER A 310 6.72 21.31 -28.13
N PHE A 311 6.31 22.25 -28.97
CA PHE A 311 6.04 23.63 -28.56
C PHE A 311 4.99 23.70 -27.45
N GLN A 312 3.89 22.96 -27.59
CA GLN A 312 2.79 22.98 -26.62
C GLN A 312 3.23 22.44 -25.26
N GLN A 313 3.91 21.29 -25.21
CA GLN A 313 4.37 20.72 -23.95
C GLN A 313 5.40 21.62 -23.26
N THR A 314 6.32 22.19 -24.04
CA THR A 314 7.34 23.13 -23.53
C THR A 314 6.71 24.41 -22.99
N GLN A 315 5.67 24.93 -23.65
CA GLN A 315 4.92 26.10 -23.19
C GLN A 315 4.15 25.80 -21.89
N ASN A 316 3.47 24.65 -21.81
CA ASN A 316 2.71 24.22 -20.64
C ASN A 316 3.64 24.03 -19.42
N LEU A 317 4.75 23.29 -19.61
CA LEU A 317 5.77 23.11 -18.58
C LEU A 317 6.33 24.46 -18.10
N THR A 318 6.69 25.34 -19.04
CA THR A 318 7.22 26.68 -18.70
C THR A 318 6.20 27.49 -17.89
N THR A 319 4.92 27.41 -18.24
CA THR A 319 3.84 28.10 -17.53
C THR A 319 3.71 27.58 -16.10
N CYS A 320 3.67 26.26 -15.93
CA CYS A 320 3.63 25.61 -14.62
C CYS A 320 4.83 26.00 -13.75
N LEU A 321 6.05 25.96 -14.28
CA LEU A 321 7.26 26.33 -13.55
C LEU A 321 7.29 27.80 -13.17
N ASN A 322 6.85 28.70 -14.05
CA ASN A 322 6.77 30.13 -13.72
C ASN A 322 5.75 30.40 -12.61
N THR A 323 4.62 29.69 -12.60
CA THR A 323 3.64 29.77 -11.51
C THR A 323 4.27 29.34 -10.19
N ILE A 324 4.95 28.18 -10.16
CA ILE A 324 5.62 27.67 -8.95
C ILE A 324 6.67 28.66 -8.43
N ILE A 325 7.54 29.18 -9.30
CA ILE A 325 8.61 30.12 -8.91
C ILE A 325 8.04 31.44 -8.40
N ARG A 326 6.93 31.91 -8.98
CA ARG A 326 6.31 33.20 -8.60
C ARG A 326 5.54 33.09 -7.28
N GLU A 327 4.82 32.00 -7.08
CA GLU A 327 3.89 31.84 -5.95
C GLU A 327 4.58 31.26 -4.70
N TYR A 328 5.70 30.55 -4.88
CA TYR A 328 6.46 29.95 -3.78
C TYR A 328 7.92 30.44 -3.78
N PRO A 329 8.17 31.71 -3.37
CA PRO A 329 9.52 32.27 -3.35
C PRO A 329 10.48 31.55 -2.38
N THR A 330 9.96 30.68 -1.50
CA THR A 330 10.74 29.76 -0.65
C THR A 330 11.46 28.69 -1.47
N ILE A 331 10.98 28.38 -2.67
CA ILE A 331 11.59 27.46 -3.62
C ILE A 331 12.73 28.19 -4.33
N THR A 332 13.94 28.06 -3.78
CA THR A 332 15.14 28.75 -4.26
C THR A 332 16.08 27.81 -5.00
N SER A 333 17.07 28.37 -5.71
CA SER A 333 18.16 27.63 -6.35
C SER A 333 19.04 26.83 -5.37
N LYS A 334 18.89 27.06 -4.06
CA LYS A 334 19.56 26.24 -3.02
C LYS A 334 18.86 24.90 -2.80
N SER A 335 17.61 24.74 -3.26
CA SER A 335 16.88 23.48 -3.10
C SER A 335 17.47 22.40 -4.01
N LYS A 336 17.88 21.28 -3.41
CA LYS A 336 18.33 20.09 -4.14
C LYS A 336 17.27 19.57 -5.11
N MET A 337 15.98 19.70 -4.79
CA MET A 337 14.89 19.20 -5.64
C MET A 337 14.75 20.05 -6.92
N VAL A 338 14.86 21.36 -6.79
CA VAL A 338 14.83 22.30 -7.92
C VAL A 338 16.03 22.07 -8.85
N ASN A 339 17.22 21.87 -8.28
CA ASN A 339 18.42 21.57 -9.07
C ASN A 339 18.31 20.23 -9.82
N ARG A 340 17.70 19.21 -9.21
CA ARG A 340 17.40 17.94 -9.90
C ARG A 340 16.46 18.14 -11.09
N LEU A 341 15.39 18.92 -10.91
CA LEU A 341 14.47 19.25 -12.00
C LEU A 341 15.19 20.00 -13.13
N ALA A 342 15.99 21.01 -12.80
CA ALA A 342 16.76 21.78 -13.79
C ALA A 342 17.74 20.87 -14.58
N ASN A 343 18.41 19.96 -13.88
CA ASN A 343 19.32 18.99 -14.50
C ASN A 343 18.57 18.00 -15.40
N ALA A 344 17.38 17.53 -14.99
CA ALA A 344 16.54 16.66 -15.81
C ALA A 344 16.09 17.36 -17.11
N ILE A 345 15.64 18.62 -17.02
CA ILE A 345 15.29 19.44 -18.20
C ILE A 345 16.49 19.59 -19.12
N GLN A 346 17.67 19.93 -18.58
CA GLN A 346 18.87 20.11 -19.37
C GLN A 346 19.29 18.80 -20.07
N LYS A 347 19.27 17.69 -19.33
CA LYS A 347 19.61 16.36 -19.86
C LYS A 347 18.67 15.98 -20.99
N ARG A 348 17.35 16.02 -20.76
CA ARG A 348 16.34 15.65 -21.76
C ARG A 348 16.43 16.51 -23.02
N ALA A 349 16.66 17.82 -22.87
CA ALA A 349 16.85 18.72 -24.00
C ALA A 349 18.12 18.39 -24.81
N LYS A 350 19.23 18.03 -24.15
CA LYS A 350 20.46 17.60 -24.82
C LYS A 350 20.24 16.29 -25.58
N ASP A 351 19.63 15.31 -24.93
CA ASP A 351 19.38 13.98 -25.49
C ASP A 351 18.51 14.08 -26.76
N SER A 352 17.42 14.87 -26.74
CA SER A 352 16.62 15.10 -27.95
C SER A 352 17.37 15.82 -29.06
N VAL A 353 18.27 16.75 -28.74
CA VAL A 353 19.08 17.42 -29.80
C VAL A 353 20.07 16.44 -30.43
N SER A 354 20.67 15.52 -29.66
CA SER A 354 21.61 14.53 -30.19
C SER A 354 20.96 13.36 -30.92
N GLU A 355 19.79 12.90 -30.44
CA GLU A 355 19.15 11.68 -30.94
C GLU A 355 18.03 11.96 -31.97
N ASP A 356 17.31 13.08 -31.83
CA ASP A 356 16.11 13.35 -32.64
C ASP A 356 16.33 14.35 -33.78
N ILE A 357 17.42 15.14 -33.74
CA ILE A 357 17.75 16.09 -34.81
C ILE A 357 18.78 15.46 -35.74
N PHE A 358 18.33 14.98 -36.89
CA PHE A 358 19.22 14.61 -37.99
C PHE A 358 19.87 15.87 -38.56
N ILE A 359 21.15 16.09 -38.22
CA ILE A 359 22.00 17.02 -38.95
C ILE A 359 22.46 16.28 -40.21
N PRO A 360 22.11 16.72 -41.44
CA PRO A 360 22.62 16.09 -42.64
C PRO A 360 24.14 16.31 -42.72
N ILE A 361 24.91 15.33 -42.25
CA ILE A 361 26.33 15.21 -42.57
C ILE A 361 26.39 14.64 -43.98
N ASP A 362 25.93 15.40 -44.98
CA ASP A 362 26.22 15.04 -46.37
C ASP A 362 27.68 15.44 -46.62
N PRO A 363 28.61 14.49 -46.80
CA PRO A 363 29.99 14.80 -47.16
C PRO A 363 30.02 15.64 -48.43
N SER A 364 29.01 15.55 -49.31
CA SER A 364 28.89 16.38 -50.51
C SER A 364 28.70 17.86 -50.17
N VAL A 365 28.02 18.22 -49.08
CA VAL A 365 27.86 19.62 -48.64
C VAL A 365 29.18 20.12 -48.05
N ILE A 366 29.85 19.31 -47.23
CA ILE A 366 31.17 19.66 -46.68
C ILE A 366 32.22 19.78 -47.79
N ILE A 367 32.21 18.86 -48.76
CA ILE A 367 33.10 18.86 -49.93
C ILE A 367 32.77 20.05 -50.84
N LYS A 368 31.50 20.37 -51.09
CA LYS A 368 31.09 21.55 -51.87
C LYS A 368 31.53 22.84 -51.18
N VAL A 369 31.38 22.95 -49.86
CA VAL A 369 31.84 24.12 -49.09
C VAL A 369 33.36 24.22 -49.11
N LYS A 370 34.09 23.12 -48.93
CA LYS A 370 35.56 23.09 -49.04
C LYS A 370 36.04 23.39 -50.47
N ALA A 371 35.34 22.92 -51.50
CA ALA A 371 35.62 23.20 -52.90
C ALA A 371 35.37 24.68 -53.22
N LEU A 372 34.26 25.26 -52.74
CA LEU A 372 33.97 26.69 -52.88
C LEU A 372 35.05 27.55 -52.23
N ILE A 373 35.53 27.15 -51.04
CA ILE A 373 36.62 27.82 -50.32
C ILE A 373 37.94 27.67 -51.08
N ALA A 374 38.21 26.52 -51.70
CA ALA A 374 39.41 26.30 -52.50
C ALA A 374 39.38 27.05 -53.84
N GLU A 375 38.21 27.15 -54.47
CA GLU A 375 37.96 27.89 -55.71
C GLU A 375 38.09 29.41 -55.47
N THR A 376 37.47 29.94 -54.41
CA THR A 376 37.71 31.33 -53.98
C THR A 376 39.16 31.56 -53.53
N ARG A 377 39.84 30.57 -52.93
CA ARG A 377 41.29 30.70 -52.64
C ARG A 377 42.11 30.78 -53.93
N ASN A 378 41.81 29.95 -54.93
CA ASN A 378 42.57 29.89 -56.18
C ASN A 378 42.26 31.08 -57.12
N GLU A 379 41.07 31.67 -57.06
CA GLU A 379 40.74 32.92 -57.76
C GLU A 379 41.56 34.11 -57.23
N TRP A 380 41.76 34.19 -55.92
CA TRP A 380 42.42 35.35 -55.29
C TRP A 380 43.94 35.22 -55.21
N MET A 381 44.48 34.00 -55.27
CA MET A 381 45.93 33.72 -55.17
C MET A 381 46.79 34.37 -56.29
N PRO A 382 46.36 34.42 -57.57
CA PRO A 382 47.10 35.12 -58.63
C PRO A 382 47.22 36.63 -58.39
N TYR A 383 46.28 37.23 -57.66
CA TYR A 383 46.27 38.66 -57.33
C TYR A 383 47.12 39.00 -56.09
N MET A 384 47.62 37.99 -55.37
CA MET A 384 48.51 38.17 -54.20
C MET A 384 49.99 37.79 -54.48
N ASN A 385 50.38 37.46 -55.71
CA ASN A 385 51.78 37.21 -56.04
C ASN A 385 52.49 38.46 -56.59
N VAL A 386 53.43 38.99 -55.80
CA VAL A 386 54.24 40.17 -56.09
C VAL A 386 55.13 40.01 -57.34
N GLN A 387 55.30 38.78 -57.86
CA GLN A 387 56.07 38.53 -59.08
C GLN A 387 55.31 38.85 -60.39
N ASN A 388 53.96 38.83 -60.39
CA ASN A 388 53.18 39.11 -61.61
C ASN A 388 53.13 40.60 -61.96
N MET A 389 53.47 41.51 -61.04
CA MET A 389 53.60 42.94 -61.34
C MET A 389 54.85 43.28 -62.16
N ARG A 390 55.76 42.32 -62.40
CA ARG A 390 56.98 42.56 -63.22
C ARG A 390 56.80 42.25 -64.71
N SER A 391 55.73 41.54 -65.09
CA SER A 391 55.45 41.20 -66.49
C SER A 391 54.71 42.30 -67.27
N LEU A 392 54.40 43.44 -66.62
CA LEU A 392 53.80 44.63 -67.24
C LEU A 392 54.84 45.61 -67.83
N LEU A 393 56.13 45.27 -67.79
CA LEU A 393 57.19 45.95 -68.53
C LEU A 393 57.63 45.00 -69.64
N GLY A 394 56.93 45.11 -70.77
CA GLY A 394 57.00 44.17 -71.88
C GLY A 394 58.37 44.08 -72.54
N GLU A 395 58.72 42.85 -72.89
CA GLU A 395 59.59 42.46 -73.99
C GLU A 395 58.98 41.17 -74.56
N GLU A 396 58.40 41.27 -75.76
CA GLU A 396 57.98 40.12 -76.57
C GLU A 396 59.19 39.67 -77.39
N ASP A 397 59.64 38.43 -77.22
CA ASP A 397 60.58 37.78 -78.13
C ASP A 397 59.90 36.57 -78.82
N GLU A 398 60.18 36.43 -80.11
CA GLU A 398 59.58 35.45 -81.04
C GLU A 398 59.64 33.98 -80.57
N PRO A 399 58.62 33.16 -80.89
CA PRO A 399 58.51 31.79 -80.39
C PRO A 399 59.51 30.83 -81.06
N ASN A 400 60.44 30.29 -80.26
CA ASN A 400 61.38 29.24 -80.64
C ASN A 400 60.70 27.86 -80.65
N ILE A 401 60.44 27.33 -81.84
CA ILE A 401 59.75 26.05 -82.09
C ILE A 401 60.46 24.84 -81.42
N TYR A 402 61.77 24.90 -81.21
CA TYR A 402 62.52 23.84 -80.51
C TYR A 402 62.38 23.88 -78.98
N ALA A 403 61.96 25.01 -78.40
CA ALA A 403 61.68 25.12 -76.97
C ALA A 403 60.26 24.65 -76.61
N GLU A 404 59.30 24.81 -77.53
CA GLU A 404 57.91 24.35 -77.39
C GLU A 404 57.82 22.81 -77.32
N GLU A 405 58.56 22.11 -78.19
CA GLU A 405 58.54 20.65 -78.26
C GLU A 405 59.20 19.99 -77.03
N ALA A 406 60.27 20.60 -76.53
CA ALA A 406 60.91 20.22 -75.26
C ALA A 406 59.99 20.48 -74.06
N ARG A 407 59.24 21.60 -74.06
CA ARG A 407 58.22 21.90 -73.05
C ARG A 407 57.07 20.89 -73.08
N LEU A 408 56.58 20.52 -74.26
CA LEU A 408 55.49 19.55 -74.42
C LEU A 408 55.88 18.14 -73.95
N GLN A 409 57.12 17.71 -74.18
CA GLN A 409 57.63 16.44 -73.64
C GLN A 409 57.82 16.49 -72.12
N MET A 410 58.33 17.60 -71.59
CA MET A 410 58.44 17.83 -70.15
C MET A 410 57.06 17.88 -69.47
N GLU A 411 56.08 18.48 -70.12
CA GLU A 411 54.69 18.55 -69.65
C GLU A 411 54.01 17.18 -69.70
N LYS A 412 54.20 16.40 -70.77
CA LYS A 412 53.68 15.01 -70.84
C LYS A 412 54.29 14.10 -69.77
N THR A 413 55.58 14.25 -69.47
CA THR A 413 56.25 13.47 -68.41
C THR A 413 55.84 13.95 -67.01
N MET A 414 55.66 15.26 -66.81
CA MET A 414 55.12 15.82 -65.56
C MET A 414 53.66 15.40 -65.33
N ASN A 415 52.81 15.43 -66.35
CA ASN A 415 51.41 15.01 -66.25
C ASN A 415 51.29 13.51 -66.00
N LYS A 416 52.13 12.69 -66.65
CA LYS A 416 52.18 11.25 -66.36
C LYS A 416 52.69 10.95 -64.96
N ASN A 417 53.65 11.72 -64.46
CA ASN A 417 54.13 11.60 -63.07
C ASN A 417 53.11 12.12 -62.05
N SER A 418 52.31 13.14 -62.36
CA SER A 418 51.26 13.63 -61.47
C SER A 418 50.09 12.63 -61.40
N GLU A 419 49.68 12.05 -62.52
CA GLU A 419 48.69 10.96 -62.55
C GLU A 419 49.12 9.74 -61.74
N LEU A 420 50.39 9.33 -61.85
CA LEU A 420 50.94 8.23 -61.06
C LEU A 420 50.98 8.54 -59.57
N LYS A 421 51.26 9.78 -59.18
CA LYS A 421 51.20 10.22 -57.78
C LYS A 421 49.78 10.21 -57.22
N ILE A 422 48.79 10.66 -58.00
CA ILE A 422 47.38 10.65 -57.60
C ILE A 422 46.91 9.20 -57.39
N LYS A 423 47.19 8.30 -58.34
CA LYS A 423 46.83 6.88 -58.19
C LYS A 423 47.54 6.19 -57.02
N ALA A 424 48.80 6.54 -56.75
CA ALA A 424 49.52 6.02 -55.60
C ALA A 424 48.91 6.49 -54.27
N GLU A 425 48.49 7.76 -54.20
CA GLU A 425 47.84 8.31 -53.01
C GLU A 425 46.41 7.75 -52.82
N GLU A 426 45.64 7.56 -53.90
CA GLU A 426 44.34 6.88 -53.86
C GLU A 426 44.47 5.44 -53.33
N ALA A 427 45.44 4.68 -53.82
CA ALA A 427 45.71 3.33 -53.34
C ALA A 427 46.14 3.32 -51.87
N ARG A 428 46.86 4.35 -51.41
CA ARG A 428 47.27 4.50 -50.01
C ARG A 428 46.08 4.79 -49.10
N LEU A 429 45.19 5.70 -49.51
CA LEU A 429 43.97 6.03 -48.77
C LEU A 429 43.03 4.82 -48.64
N MET A 430 42.86 4.04 -49.71
CA MET A 430 42.09 2.80 -49.65
C MET A 430 42.72 1.76 -48.69
N ALA A 431 44.05 1.66 -48.67
CA ALA A 431 44.75 0.77 -47.74
C ALA A 431 44.59 1.22 -46.28
N GLU A 432 44.70 2.53 -46.01
CA GLU A 432 44.44 3.09 -44.67
C GLU A 432 42.99 2.86 -44.22
N GLU A 433 42.01 3.00 -45.11
CA GLU A 433 40.60 2.72 -44.82
C GLU A 433 40.35 1.23 -44.56
N SER A 434 40.98 0.33 -45.31
CA SER A 434 40.88 -1.12 -45.10
C SER A 434 41.45 -1.55 -43.76
N VAL A 435 42.56 -0.95 -43.30
CA VAL A 435 43.14 -1.21 -41.98
C VAL A 435 42.20 -0.71 -40.87
N ARG A 436 41.54 0.43 -41.08
CA ARG A 436 40.54 0.92 -40.12
C ARG A 436 39.33 0.00 -40.03
N LEU A 437 38.82 -0.48 -41.17
CA LEU A 437 37.70 -1.42 -41.21
C LEU A 437 38.05 -2.76 -40.55
N GLU A 438 39.29 -3.23 -40.69
CA GLU A 438 39.76 -4.45 -40.00
C GLU A 438 39.77 -4.28 -38.48
N ALA A 439 40.20 -3.11 -37.98
CA ALA A 439 40.11 -2.78 -36.56
C ALA A 439 38.65 -2.75 -36.05
N ASP A 440 37.75 -2.11 -36.78
CA ASP A 440 36.32 -2.06 -36.43
C ASP A 440 35.68 -3.47 -36.38
N VAL A 441 36.07 -4.36 -37.31
CA VAL A 441 35.61 -5.77 -37.32
C VAL A 441 36.17 -6.54 -36.13
N GLN A 442 37.39 -6.25 -35.70
CA GLN A 442 38.01 -6.88 -34.55
C GLN A 442 37.33 -6.43 -33.24
N ASP A 443 37.01 -5.14 -33.12
CA ASP A 443 36.23 -4.59 -32.00
C ASP A 443 34.84 -5.23 -31.92
N LEU A 444 34.16 -5.42 -33.06
CA LEU A 444 32.88 -6.13 -33.10
C LEU A 444 32.98 -7.58 -32.60
N ASN A 445 34.07 -8.27 -32.93
CA ASN A 445 34.30 -9.64 -32.49
C ASN A 445 34.59 -9.71 -30.97
N GLU A 446 35.26 -8.69 -30.44
CA GLU A 446 35.47 -8.54 -29.00
C GLU A 446 34.17 -8.26 -28.26
N ILE A 447 33.34 -7.33 -28.77
CA ILE A 447 31.99 -7.06 -28.23
C ILE A 447 31.14 -8.33 -28.24
N PHE A 448 31.19 -9.13 -29.31
CA PHE A 448 30.44 -10.38 -29.41
C PHE A 448 30.89 -11.41 -28.37
N THR A 449 32.19 -11.50 -28.12
CA THR A 449 32.76 -12.41 -27.12
C THR A 449 32.40 -11.96 -25.68
N GLN A 450 32.43 -10.65 -25.42
CA GLN A 450 31.99 -10.09 -24.15
C GLN A 450 30.49 -10.31 -23.94
N LEU A 451 29.68 -10.13 -24.98
CA LEU A 451 28.24 -10.41 -24.93
C LEU A 451 27.96 -11.87 -24.62
N GLN A 452 28.67 -12.82 -25.25
CA GLN A 452 28.56 -14.23 -24.92
C GLN A 452 28.89 -14.52 -23.45
N THR A 453 29.90 -13.85 -22.90
CA THR A 453 30.28 -14.00 -21.49
C THR A 453 29.22 -13.44 -20.54
N ILE A 454 28.67 -12.25 -20.84
CA ILE A 454 27.63 -11.60 -20.03
C ILE A 454 26.33 -12.42 -20.06
N VAL A 455 25.93 -12.91 -21.24
CA VAL A 455 24.74 -13.76 -21.40
C VAL A 455 24.90 -15.06 -20.62
N HIS A 456 26.08 -15.67 -20.64
CA HIS A 456 26.34 -16.89 -19.85
C HIS A 456 26.27 -16.62 -18.34
N GLN A 457 26.80 -15.49 -17.86
CA GLN A 457 26.70 -15.10 -16.44
C GLN A 457 25.26 -14.78 -16.03
N GLN A 458 24.46 -14.19 -16.93
CA GLN A 458 23.05 -13.95 -16.68
C GLN A 458 22.25 -15.25 -16.61
N HIS A 459 22.64 -16.29 -17.35
CA HIS A 459 21.99 -17.60 -17.28
C HIS A 459 22.10 -18.20 -15.86
N ASP A 460 23.28 -18.13 -15.24
CA ASP A 460 23.49 -18.61 -13.86
C ASP A 460 22.61 -17.86 -12.84
N MET A 461 22.38 -16.56 -13.05
CA MET A 461 21.44 -15.79 -12.22
C MET A 461 19.98 -16.18 -12.47
N VAL A 462 19.60 -16.45 -13.71
CA VAL A 462 18.25 -16.93 -14.06
C VAL A 462 17.95 -18.27 -13.40
N ASP A 463 18.93 -19.18 -13.37
CA ASP A 463 18.79 -20.48 -12.69
C ASP A 463 18.55 -20.30 -11.18
N SER A 464 19.24 -19.35 -10.53
CA SER A 464 19.02 -19.03 -9.11
C SER A 464 17.64 -18.41 -8.84
N ILE A 465 17.12 -17.62 -9.78
CA ILE A 465 15.77 -17.05 -9.70
C ILE A 465 14.74 -18.16 -9.87
N GLU A 466 14.95 -19.08 -10.81
CA GLU A 466 14.08 -20.24 -11.01
C GLU A 466 14.01 -21.11 -9.75
N GLU A 467 15.16 -21.37 -9.11
CA GLU A 467 15.20 -22.10 -7.83
C GLU A 467 14.45 -21.36 -6.72
N HIS A 468 14.66 -20.05 -6.54
CA HIS A 468 13.95 -19.27 -5.54
C HIS A 468 12.44 -19.19 -5.80
N VAL A 469 12.01 -19.11 -7.05
CA VAL A 469 10.59 -19.11 -7.43
C VAL A 469 9.94 -20.45 -7.11
N GLU A 470 10.62 -21.57 -7.39
CA GLU A 470 10.10 -22.89 -7.08
C GLU A 470 10.05 -23.16 -5.56
N GLN A 471 11.04 -22.68 -4.81
CA GLN A 471 11.02 -22.73 -3.35
C GLN A 471 9.87 -21.88 -2.77
N ALA A 472 9.67 -20.66 -3.26
CA ALA A 472 8.57 -19.81 -2.84
C ALA A 472 7.21 -20.45 -3.14
N ARG A 473 7.05 -21.05 -4.33
CA ARG A 473 5.84 -21.79 -4.71
C ARG A 473 5.56 -22.95 -3.75
N SER A 474 6.59 -23.75 -3.43
CA SER A 474 6.48 -24.85 -2.47
C SER A 474 6.08 -24.39 -1.07
N GLN A 475 6.63 -23.26 -0.61
CA GLN A 475 6.29 -22.67 0.68
C GLN A 475 4.85 -22.15 0.73
N VAL A 476 4.38 -21.48 -0.33
CA VAL A 476 2.99 -21.01 -0.44
C VAL A 476 2.02 -22.19 -0.45
N GLU A 477 2.34 -23.27 -1.17
CA GLU A 477 1.52 -24.48 -1.20
C GLU A 477 1.41 -25.15 0.17
N ARG A 478 2.54 -25.30 0.89
CA ARG A 478 2.54 -25.82 2.27
C ARG A 478 1.79 -24.89 3.23
N GLY A 479 1.96 -23.58 3.13
CA GLY A 479 1.26 -22.58 3.94
C GLY A 479 -0.26 -22.66 3.75
N ASN A 480 -0.73 -22.79 2.50
CA ASN A 480 -2.15 -22.96 2.19
C ASN A 480 -2.74 -24.25 2.79
N GLN A 481 -1.97 -25.35 2.79
CA GLN A 481 -2.41 -26.59 3.43
C GLN A 481 -2.54 -26.45 4.95
N GLN A 482 -1.57 -25.78 5.59
CA GLN A 482 -1.62 -25.50 7.04
C GLN A 482 -2.80 -24.59 7.39
N LEU A 483 -3.05 -23.53 6.60
CA LEU A 483 -4.19 -22.63 6.81
C LEU A 483 -5.52 -23.39 6.72
N LYS A 484 -5.65 -24.31 5.76
CA LYS A 484 -6.83 -25.17 5.62
C LYS A 484 -7.05 -26.07 6.85
N GLN A 485 -5.99 -26.55 7.48
CA GLN A 485 -6.08 -27.31 8.74
C GLN A 485 -6.47 -26.40 9.91
N ALA A 486 -5.87 -25.21 10.01
CA ALA A 486 -6.18 -24.24 11.06
C ALA A 486 -7.66 -23.82 11.05
N VAL A 487 -8.24 -23.58 9.86
CA VAL A 487 -9.67 -23.27 9.71
C VAL A 487 -10.56 -24.42 10.22
N LYS A 488 -10.20 -25.68 9.93
CA LYS A 488 -10.94 -26.83 10.45
C LYS A 488 -10.89 -26.89 11.98
N HIS A 489 -9.73 -26.66 12.58
CA HIS A 489 -9.59 -26.63 14.04
C HIS A 489 -10.37 -25.48 14.68
N LYS A 490 -10.39 -24.29 14.06
CA LYS A 490 -11.21 -23.15 14.52
C LYS A 490 -12.71 -23.50 14.53
N ASN A 491 -13.21 -24.11 13.46
CA ASN A 491 -14.61 -24.50 13.35
C ASN A 491 -14.99 -25.61 14.35
N ALA A 492 -14.09 -26.58 14.57
CA ALA A 492 -14.30 -27.63 15.56
C ALA A 492 -14.40 -27.05 16.99
N LYS A 493 -13.49 -26.15 17.37
CA LYS A 493 -13.56 -25.45 18.67
C LYS A 493 -14.81 -24.59 18.83
N LYS A 494 -15.27 -23.95 17.76
CA LYS A 494 -16.53 -23.18 17.79
C LYS A 494 -17.72 -24.09 18.08
N LEU A 495 -17.81 -25.22 17.40
CA LEU A 495 -18.88 -26.21 17.61
C LEU A 495 -18.83 -26.81 19.01
N GLU A 496 -17.64 -27.10 19.53
CA GLU A 496 -17.45 -27.58 20.90
C GLU A 496 -17.97 -26.58 21.93
N ARG A 497 -17.68 -25.28 21.74
CA ARG A 497 -18.17 -24.21 22.62
C ARG A 497 -19.69 -24.07 22.56
N GLU A 498 -20.27 -24.07 21.36
CA GLU A 498 -21.74 -24.04 21.19
C GLU A 498 -22.43 -25.23 21.88
N MET A 499 -21.81 -26.42 21.85
CA MET A 499 -22.34 -27.61 22.52
C MET A 499 -22.22 -27.52 24.05
N LEU A 500 -21.15 -26.93 24.57
CA LEU A 500 -20.98 -26.68 26.01
C LEU A 500 -22.01 -25.67 26.54
N ASP A 501 -22.22 -24.57 25.82
CA ASP A 501 -23.22 -23.55 26.17
C ASP A 501 -24.65 -24.15 26.21
N GLN A 502 -24.97 -25.06 25.27
CA GLN A 502 -26.24 -25.79 25.29
C GLN A 502 -26.37 -26.72 26.50
N LEU A 503 -25.27 -27.34 26.93
CA LEU A 503 -25.24 -28.25 28.08
C LEU A 503 -25.43 -27.47 29.38
N GLU A 504 -24.80 -26.31 29.51
CA GLU A 504 -24.95 -25.40 30.66
C GLU A 504 -26.39 -24.90 30.78
N GLN A 505 -27.03 -24.47 29.68
CA GLN A 505 -28.46 -24.10 29.68
C GLN A 505 -29.37 -25.27 30.10
N GLN A 506 -29.04 -26.50 29.72
CA GLN A 506 -29.80 -27.68 30.16
C GLN A 506 -29.61 -27.94 31.66
N GLU A 507 -28.39 -27.79 32.19
CA GLU A 507 -28.12 -27.93 33.63
C GLU A 507 -28.85 -26.88 34.46
N GLU A 508 -28.87 -25.62 34.00
CA GLU A 508 -29.65 -24.54 34.63
C GLU A 508 -31.15 -24.86 34.65
N SER A 509 -31.71 -25.30 33.51
CA SER A 509 -33.12 -25.69 33.43
C SER A 509 -33.47 -26.86 34.36
N VAL A 510 -32.58 -27.85 34.48
CA VAL A 510 -32.77 -28.98 35.41
C VAL A 510 -32.70 -28.52 36.86
N ALA A 511 -31.78 -27.61 37.20
CA ALA A 511 -31.68 -27.04 38.54
C ALA A 511 -32.95 -26.24 38.90
N GLU A 512 -33.47 -25.44 37.98
CA GLU A 512 -34.76 -24.75 38.14
C GLU A 512 -35.90 -25.74 38.41
N LEU A 513 -36.00 -26.82 37.62
CA LEU A 513 -36.99 -27.87 37.83
C LEU A 513 -36.87 -28.49 39.22
N ASP A 514 -35.66 -28.82 39.69
CA ASP A 514 -35.44 -29.39 41.03
C ASP A 514 -35.91 -28.44 42.15
N THR A 515 -35.68 -27.13 42.01
CA THR A 515 -36.20 -26.15 42.99
C THR A 515 -37.73 -26.11 43.00
N THR A 516 -38.38 -26.18 41.83
CA THR A 516 -39.85 -26.20 41.74
C THR A 516 -40.44 -27.47 42.35
N PHE A 517 -39.84 -28.63 42.08
CA PHE A 517 -40.25 -29.90 42.68
C PHE A 517 -40.07 -29.92 44.20
N SER A 518 -38.97 -29.36 44.71
CA SER A 518 -38.73 -29.23 46.15
C SER A 518 -39.80 -28.37 46.83
N SER A 519 -40.11 -27.21 46.25
CA SER A 519 -41.18 -26.32 46.73
C SER A 519 -42.55 -27.00 46.72
N LEU A 520 -42.90 -27.65 45.61
CA LEU A 520 -44.17 -28.38 45.48
C LEU A 520 -44.26 -29.53 46.50
N ARG A 521 -43.18 -30.28 46.69
CA ARG A 521 -43.10 -31.35 47.69
C ARG A 521 -43.33 -30.81 49.10
N GLN A 522 -42.69 -29.70 49.48
CA GLN A 522 -42.91 -29.07 50.78
C GLN A 522 -44.38 -28.67 50.97
N GLU A 523 -45.02 -28.12 49.93
CA GLU A 523 -46.43 -27.74 49.98
C GLU A 523 -47.36 -28.96 50.14
N VAL A 524 -47.08 -30.05 49.41
CA VAL A 524 -47.81 -31.32 49.53
C VAL A 524 -47.66 -31.91 50.93
N GLU A 525 -46.44 -31.94 51.48
CA GLU A 525 -46.18 -32.41 52.85
C GLU A 525 -46.88 -31.54 53.90
N ALA A 526 -46.90 -30.21 53.72
CA ALA A 526 -47.63 -29.30 54.59
C ALA A 526 -49.16 -29.53 54.52
N LYS A 527 -49.71 -29.74 53.32
CA LYS A 527 -51.13 -30.07 53.11
C LYS A 527 -51.49 -31.43 53.70
N ALA A 528 -50.63 -32.44 53.55
CA ALA A 528 -50.82 -33.75 54.17
C ALA A 528 -50.85 -33.68 55.70
N ARG A 529 -49.95 -32.88 56.30
CA ARG A 529 -49.94 -32.61 57.75
C ARG A 529 -51.24 -31.91 58.21
N LYS A 530 -51.71 -30.90 57.47
CA LYS A 530 -53.00 -30.24 57.76
C LYS A 530 -54.17 -31.21 57.66
N LEU A 531 -54.22 -32.05 56.62
CA LEU A 531 -55.26 -33.05 56.43
C LEU A 531 -55.27 -34.07 57.57
N LYS A 532 -54.09 -34.54 58.02
CA LYS A 532 -53.97 -35.44 59.18
C LYS A 532 -54.55 -34.80 60.45
N LYS A 533 -54.24 -33.52 60.71
CA LYS A 533 -54.82 -32.77 61.85
C LYS A 533 -56.34 -32.66 61.75
N ILE A 534 -56.88 -32.36 60.57
CA ILE A 534 -58.34 -32.29 60.34
C ILE A 534 -59.00 -33.66 60.54
N SER A 535 -58.39 -34.73 60.02
CA SER A 535 -58.89 -36.10 60.17
C SER A 535 -58.96 -36.53 61.64
N ILE A 536 -57.95 -36.21 62.45
CA ILE A 536 -57.97 -36.47 63.90
C ILE A 536 -59.09 -35.69 64.59
N LYS A 537 -59.27 -34.40 64.27
CA LYS A 537 -60.37 -33.59 64.81
C LYS A 537 -61.73 -34.17 64.43
N LEU A 538 -61.91 -34.61 63.19
CA LEU A 538 -63.13 -35.27 62.71
C LEU A 538 -63.40 -36.58 63.46
N GLN A 539 -62.37 -37.42 63.66
CA GLN A 539 -62.50 -38.65 64.43
C GLN A 539 -62.85 -38.40 65.90
N LYS A 540 -62.33 -37.31 66.51
CA LYS A 540 -62.70 -36.91 67.87
C LYS A 540 -64.17 -36.48 67.93
N ALA A 541 -64.62 -35.61 67.03
CA ALA A 541 -66.01 -35.18 66.95
C ALA A 541 -66.98 -36.35 66.71
N ARG A 542 -66.60 -37.33 65.87
CA ARG A 542 -67.37 -38.56 65.68
C ARG A 542 -67.51 -39.39 66.96
N ARG A 543 -66.44 -39.50 67.76
CA ARG A 543 -66.49 -40.19 69.06
C ARG A 543 -67.40 -39.47 70.05
N GLU A 544 -67.26 -38.15 70.18
CA GLU A 544 -68.13 -37.35 71.05
C GLU A 544 -69.61 -37.48 70.67
N LEU A 545 -69.94 -37.47 69.38
CA LEU A 545 -71.31 -37.72 68.89
C LEU A 545 -71.80 -39.13 69.23
N GLN A 546 -70.94 -40.14 69.15
CA GLN A 546 -71.27 -41.52 69.50
C GLN A 546 -71.52 -41.66 71.00
N ASP A 547 -70.68 -41.05 71.84
CA ASP A 547 -70.84 -41.04 73.30
C ASP A 547 -72.13 -40.32 73.71
N LEU A 548 -72.44 -39.17 73.10
CA LEU A 548 -73.72 -38.47 73.29
C LEU A 548 -74.92 -39.32 72.86
N HIS A 549 -74.80 -40.05 71.74
CA HIS A 549 -75.88 -40.94 71.29
C HIS A 549 -76.14 -42.09 72.26
N ILE A 550 -75.08 -42.68 72.83
CA ILE A 550 -75.19 -43.73 73.86
C ILE A 550 -75.85 -43.14 75.12
N ALA A 551 -75.38 -41.98 75.59
CA ALA A 551 -75.95 -41.30 76.76
C ALA A 551 -77.45 -41.00 76.58
N HIS A 552 -77.86 -40.46 75.42
CA HIS A 552 -79.27 -40.24 75.10
C HIS A 552 -80.07 -41.55 75.04
N SER A 553 -79.50 -42.63 74.50
CA SER A 553 -80.17 -43.93 74.51
C SER A 553 -80.37 -44.48 75.92
N ASP A 554 -79.41 -44.28 76.82
CA ASP A 554 -79.48 -44.76 78.19
C ASP A 554 -80.46 -43.93 79.02
N GLU A 555 -80.45 -42.60 78.89
CA GLU A 555 -81.43 -41.68 79.48
C GLU A 555 -82.85 -42.03 79.01
N ARG A 556 -83.03 -42.30 77.71
CA ARG A 556 -84.31 -42.77 77.18
C ARG A 556 -84.77 -44.08 77.83
N ARG A 557 -83.88 -45.06 78.01
CA ARG A 557 -84.23 -46.32 78.70
C ARG A 557 -84.59 -46.08 80.16
N GLU A 558 -83.92 -45.16 80.84
CA GLU A 558 -84.23 -44.77 82.22
C GLU A 558 -85.62 -44.13 82.30
N LEU A 559 -85.93 -43.17 81.44
CA LEU A 559 -87.26 -42.58 81.33
C LEU A 559 -88.34 -43.62 80.99
N GLU A 560 -88.05 -44.58 80.10
CA GLU A 560 -88.98 -45.68 79.79
C GLU A 560 -89.23 -46.59 81.01
N ARG A 561 -88.21 -46.83 81.86
CA ARG A 561 -88.37 -47.55 83.14
C ARG A 561 -89.21 -46.75 84.13
N ASP A 562 -88.92 -45.46 84.29
CA ASP A 562 -89.67 -44.56 85.20
C ASP A 562 -91.14 -44.47 84.80
N VAL A 563 -91.42 -44.31 83.49
CA VAL A 563 -92.79 -44.32 82.95
C VAL A 563 -93.47 -45.67 83.20
N SER A 564 -92.76 -46.78 83.02
CA SER A 564 -93.30 -48.11 83.29
C SER A 564 -93.61 -48.32 84.78
N GLN A 565 -92.74 -47.84 85.67
CA GLN A 565 -92.93 -47.89 87.12
C GLN A 565 -94.12 -47.03 87.55
N MET A 566 -94.21 -45.78 87.07
CA MET A 566 -95.37 -44.91 87.32
C MET A 566 -96.68 -45.54 86.83
N ASN A 567 -96.69 -46.17 85.66
CA ASN A 567 -97.86 -46.89 85.15
C ASN A 567 -98.25 -48.10 86.02
N MET A 568 -97.26 -48.80 86.61
CA MET A 568 -97.52 -49.90 87.54
C MET A 568 -98.09 -49.40 88.87
N GLU A 569 -97.57 -48.31 89.41
CA GLU A 569 -98.11 -47.63 90.61
C GLU A 569 -99.53 -47.11 90.38
N LEU A 570 -99.84 -46.59 89.18
CA LEU A 570 -101.18 -46.14 88.79
C LEU A 570 -102.18 -47.30 88.65
N LYS A 571 -101.75 -48.52 88.31
CA LYS A 571 -102.62 -49.70 88.26
C LYS A 571 -102.88 -50.33 89.63
N LEU A 572 -102.03 -50.04 90.62
CA LEU A 572 -102.14 -50.53 92.00
C LEU A 572 -102.98 -49.60 92.90
N LYS A 573 -103.22 -48.36 92.46
CA LYS A 573 -104.22 -47.45 93.02
C LYS A 573 -105.54 -47.62 92.27
#